data_AF-A0A146LRA6-F1
#
_entry.id   AF-A0A146LRA6-F1
#
_cell.length_a   1.000
_cell.length_b   1.000
_cell.length_c   1.000
_cell.angle_alpha   90.00
_cell.angle_beta   90.00
_cell.angle_gamma   90.00
#
_symmetry.space_group_name_H-M   'P 1'
#
loop_
_entity.id
_entity.type
_entity.pdbx_description
1 polymer ?
#
loop_
_entity_poly.entity_id
_entity_poly.type
_entity_poly.pdbx_seq_one_letter_code
_entity_poly.pdbx_strand_id
1 'polypeptide(L)'
;NNQTNTQDSDYYATEDDGEWQIGQLPLPLVSVVPDVIRRCPVCFKKTKVVTWCCAACTKFAQRIRQAYSKNSSARVPKCAHPLSNPQPKCGACRLKIYVYYWNRKHPKIPCGLPSLELEESEPSEPWSES
;
A
#
# COMPACT_ATOMS: atom_id res chain seq x y z
N ASN A 1 -11.10 54.51 49.34
CA ASN A 1 -10.33 55.41 48.47
C ASN A 1 -8.88 55.41 48.89
N ASN A 2 -8.00 55.08 47.94
CA ASN A 2 -6.53 55.28 47.95
C ASN A 2 -5.77 54.45 49.02
N GLN A 3 -4.63 53.80 48.75
CA GLN A 3 -3.58 54.05 47.75
C GLN A 3 -2.53 52.90 47.86
N THR A 4 -2.00 52.46 46.71
CA THR A 4 -0.57 52.14 46.39
C THR A 4 0.26 51.20 47.30
N ASN A 5 0.78 50.08 46.75
CA ASN A 5 2.16 49.90 46.23
C ASN A 5 3.13 49.49 47.37
N THR A 6 3.97 48.45 47.31
CA THR A 6 4.92 48.07 46.26
C THR A 6 5.46 46.66 46.58
N GLN A 7 5.82 45.94 45.53
CA GLN A 7 6.42 44.60 45.52
C GLN A 7 7.83 44.55 46.16
N ASP A 8 7.97 43.56 47.04
CA ASP A 8 9.16 42.82 47.45
C ASP A 8 9.26 41.61 46.48
N SER A 9 10.36 41.02 46.04
CA SER A 9 11.80 41.14 46.29
C SER A 9 12.53 40.31 45.22
N ASP A 10 13.69 40.82 44.85
CA ASP A 10 14.93 40.20 44.40
C ASP A 10 14.98 38.70 44.00
N TYR A 11 15.00 38.51 42.68
CA TYR A 11 16.02 37.83 41.88
C TYR A 11 17.04 36.92 42.62
N TYR A 12 16.89 35.60 42.46
CA TYR A 12 18.02 34.66 42.40
C TYR A 12 17.82 33.68 41.24
N ALA A 13 18.82 33.66 40.35
CA ALA A 13 18.99 32.68 39.29
C ALA A 13 19.33 31.31 39.88
N THR A 14 18.70 30.26 39.36
CA THR A 14 19.22 28.89 39.43
C THR A 14 19.33 28.36 38.01
N GLU A 15 20.55 27.99 37.66
CA GLU A 15 20.94 27.37 36.40
C GLU A 15 20.57 25.88 36.43
N ASP A 16 20.44 25.30 35.23
CA ASP A 16 20.53 23.85 34.94
C ASP A 16 19.26 22.99 35.12
N ASP A 17 18.60 22.75 33.99
CA ASP A 17 18.17 21.41 33.54
C ASP A 17 17.84 21.52 32.06
N GLY A 18 18.71 20.95 31.23
CA GLY A 18 18.51 20.86 29.80
C GLY A 18 17.24 20.07 29.49
N GLU A 19 16.16 20.79 29.21
CA GLU A 19 14.95 20.25 28.61
C GLU A 19 15.35 19.63 27.25
N TRP A 20 15.58 18.32 27.25
CA TRP A 20 15.64 17.53 26.04
C TRP A 20 14.26 17.60 25.39
N GLN A 21 14.05 18.64 24.58
CA GLN A 21 12.94 18.73 23.66
C GLN A 21 13.11 17.55 22.70
N ILE A 22 12.39 16.48 23.03
CA ILE A 22 12.23 15.31 22.17
C ILE A 22 11.70 15.87 20.86
N GLY A 23 12.62 16.03 19.91
CA GLY A 23 12.30 16.43 18.56
C GLY A 23 11.16 15.54 18.12
N GLN A 24 10.02 16.17 17.81
CA GLN A 24 8.93 15.52 17.11
C GLN A 24 9.57 14.80 15.91
N LEU A 25 9.73 13.48 16.03
CA LEU A 25 9.99 12.66 14.86
C LEU A 25 8.86 13.01 13.89
N PRO A 26 9.16 13.46 12.67
CA PRO A 26 8.11 13.62 11.69
C PRO A 26 7.45 12.25 11.55
N LEU A 27 6.18 12.17 11.97
CA LEU A 27 5.31 11.05 11.65
C LEU A 27 5.53 10.75 10.17
N PRO A 28 5.75 9.49 9.77
CA PRO A 28 6.05 9.17 8.39
C PRO A 28 4.96 9.81 7.56
N LEU A 29 5.35 10.74 6.68
CA LEU A 29 4.47 11.45 5.76
C LEU A 29 3.54 10.39 5.17
N VAL A 30 2.32 10.30 5.71
CA VAL A 30 1.28 9.47 5.15
C VAL A 30 1.03 10.17 3.84
N SER A 31 1.70 9.72 2.79
CA SER A 31 1.46 10.20 1.44
C SER A 31 -0.01 9.93 1.20
N VAL A 32 -0.82 10.98 1.34
CA VAL A 32 -2.23 10.97 0.97
C VAL A 32 -2.20 10.88 -0.55
N VAL A 33 -2.07 9.66 -1.06
CA VAL A 33 -2.13 9.41 -2.50
C VAL A 33 -3.53 9.83 -2.91
N PRO A 34 -3.68 10.84 -3.78
CA PRO A 34 -5.00 11.29 -4.18
C PRO A 34 -5.76 10.12 -4.79
N ASP A 35 -7.00 9.91 -4.36
CA ASP A 35 -7.90 8.93 -4.98
C ASP A 35 -8.20 9.35 -6.42
N VAL A 36 -7.40 8.85 -7.37
CA VAL A 36 -7.65 9.14 -8.79
C VAL A 36 -8.54 8.05 -9.36
N ILE A 37 -9.65 8.45 -10.00
CA ILE A 37 -10.46 7.54 -10.79
C ILE A 37 -9.67 7.20 -12.05
N ARG A 38 -9.13 5.98 -12.11
CA ARG A 38 -8.37 5.46 -13.25
C ARG A 38 -8.77 4.01 -13.53
N ARG A 39 -8.34 3.49 -14.67
CA ARG A 39 -8.51 2.06 -14.96
C ARG A 39 -7.52 1.27 -14.10
N CYS A 40 -8.03 0.31 -13.32
CA CYS A 40 -7.16 -0.52 -12.49
C CYS A 40 -6.36 -1.48 -13.38
N PRO A 41 -5.02 -1.53 -13.28
CA PRO A 41 -4.19 -2.37 -14.15
C PRO A 41 -4.38 -3.88 -13.91
N VAL A 42 -5.07 -4.28 -12.83
CA VAL A 42 -5.26 -5.70 -12.46
C VAL A 42 -6.61 -6.25 -12.93
N CYS A 43 -7.67 -5.44 -12.85
CA CYS A 43 -9.02 -5.87 -13.23
C CYS A 43 -9.60 -5.10 -14.42
N PHE A 44 -8.85 -4.13 -14.96
CA PHE A 44 -9.21 -3.29 -16.09
C PHE A 44 -10.53 -2.52 -15.94
N LYS A 45 -11.07 -2.41 -14.71
CA LYS A 45 -12.27 -1.63 -14.40
C LYS A 45 -11.89 -0.19 -14.05
N LYS A 46 -12.67 0.77 -14.52
CA LYS A 46 -12.58 2.18 -14.10
C LYS A 46 -13.06 2.29 -12.64
N THR A 47 -12.18 2.69 -11.74
CA THR A 47 -12.46 2.69 -10.30
C THR A 47 -11.51 3.63 -9.56
N LYS A 48 -11.76 3.86 -8.27
CA LYS A 48 -10.82 4.58 -7.40
C LYS A 48 -9.59 3.71 -7.17
N VAL A 49 -8.43 4.27 -7.47
CA VAL A 49 -7.13 3.62 -7.25
C VAL A 49 -6.42 4.40 -6.14
N VAL A 50 -6.32 3.78 -4.97
CA VAL A 50 -5.69 4.37 -3.76
C VAL A 50 -4.17 4.22 -3.81
N THR A 51 -3.66 3.19 -4.48
CA THR A 51 -2.22 2.93 -4.64
C THR A 51 -1.87 2.81 -6.12
N TRP A 52 -1.39 1.65 -6.55
CA TRP A 52 -1.19 1.31 -7.96
C TRP A 52 -2.33 0.42 -8.51
N CYS A 53 -3.20 -0.12 -7.65
CA CYS A 53 -4.40 -0.85 -8.05
C CYS A 53 -5.59 -0.56 -7.12
N CYS A 54 -6.77 -1.04 -7.50
CA CYS A 54 -7.98 -0.79 -6.72
C CYS A 54 -8.02 -1.62 -5.43
N ALA A 55 -8.73 -1.10 -4.42
CA ALA A 55 -8.86 -1.76 -3.11
C ALA A 55 -9.42 -3.20 -3.22
N ALA A 56 -10.30 -3.46 -4.19
CA ALA A 56 -10.84 -4.80 -4.41
C ALA A 56 -9.77 -5.81 -4.87
N CYS A 57 -8.82 -5.39 -5.72
CA CYS A 57 -7.71 -6.23 -6.16
C CYS A 57 -6.70 -6.46 -5.03
N THR A 58 -6.40 -5.42 -4.25
CA THR A 58 -5.56 -5.53 -3.06
C THR A 58 -6.15 -6.51 -2.04
N LYS A 59 -7.44 -6.38 -1.69
CA LYS A 59 -8.11 -7.29 -0.76
C LYS A 59 -8.16 -8.73 -1.28
N PHE A 60 -8.40 -8.91 -2.58
CA PHE A 60 -8.38 -10.23 -3.22
C PHE A 60 -7.03 -10.92 -3.05
N ALA A 61 -5.93 -10.24 -3.41
CA ALA A 61 -4.59 -10.80 -3.26
C ALA A 61 -4.20 -11.02 -1.79
N GLN A 62 -4.57 -10.10 -0.89
CA GLN A 62 -4.35 -10.26 0.55
C GLN A 62 -5.05 -11.50 1.12
N ARG A 63 -6.29 -11.78 0.74
CA ARG A 63 -7.00 -12.99 1.20
C ARG A 63 -6.27 -14.28 0.80
N ILE A 64 -5.78 -14.34 -0.45
CA ILE A 64 -5.05 -15.50 -0.96
C ILE A 64 -3.71 -15.63 -0.22
N ARG A 65 -2.98 -14.52 -0.05
CA ARG A 65 -1.73 -14.49 0.73
C ARG A 65 -1.94 -14.97 2.17
N GLN A 66 -2.97 -14.47 2.85
CA GLN A 66 -3.29 -14.87 4.22
C GLN A 66 -3.70 -16.35 4.31
N ALA A 67 -4.45 -16.86 3.33
CA ALA A 67 -4.81 -18.27 3.29
C ALA A 67 -3.56 -19.15 3.11
N TYR A 68 -2.68 -18.77 2.18
CA TYR A 68 -1.44 -19.48 1.90
C TYR A 68 -0.43 -19.41 3.06
N SER A 69 -0.31 -18.25 3.72
CA SER A 69 0.59 -18.09 4.86
C SER A 69 0.16 -18.91 6.08
N LYS A 70 -1.14 -19.12 6.26
CA LYS A 70 -1.70 -19.94 7.35
C LYS A 70 -1.63 -21.43 7.04
N ASN A 71 -1.76 -21.80 5.78
CA ASN A 71 -1.74 -23.17 5.32
C ASN A 71 -1.04 -23.24 3.96
N SER A 72 0.19 -23.76 3.95
CA SER A 72 1.00 -23.91 2.72
C SER A 72 0.37 -24.86 1.70
N SER A 73 -0.58 -25.71 2.13
CA SER A 73 -1.38 -26.56 1.24
C SER A 73 -2.62 -25.85 0.66
N ALA A 74 -2.86 -24.58 1.03
CA ALA A 74 -3.98 -23.81 0.48
C ALA A 74 -3.80 -23.61 -1.03
N ARG A 75 -4.84 -23.91 -1.80
CA ARG A 75 -4.80 -23.78 -3.26
C ARG A 75 -4.71 -22.31 -3.67
N VAL A 76 -3.60 -21.96 -4.29
CA VAL A 76 -3.46 -20.71 -5.04
C VAL A 76 -4.11 -20.90 -6.42
N PRO A 77 -4.98 -19.98 -6.87
CA PRO A 77 -5.64 -20.13 -8.16
C PRO A 77 -4.60 -20.09 -9.30
N LYS A 78 -4.61 -21.14 -10.14
CA LYS A 78 -3.77 -21.28 -11.32
C LYS A 78 -4.64 -21.33 -12.58
N CYS A 79 -4.11 -20.86 -13.70
CA CYS A 79 -4.72 -20.99 -15.02
C CYS A 79 -3.66 -21.08 -16.11
N ALA A 80 -4.05 -21.65 -17.25
CA ALA A 80 -3.20 -21.76 -18.44
C ALA A 80 -3.17 -20.49 -19.30
N HIS A 81 -3.96 -19.46 -18.98
CA HIS A 81 -3.96 -18.24 -19.77
C HIS A 81 -2.62 -17.51 -19.64
N PRO A 82 -2.05 -17.03 -20.76
CA PRO A 82 -0.83 -16.23 -20.75
C PRO A 82 -1.11 -14.84 -20.16
N LEU A 83 -0.07 -14.20 -19.62
CA LEU A 83 -0.17 -12.84 -19.09
C LEU A 83 -0.48 -11.82 -20.20
N SER A 84 -0.04 -12.10 -21.43
CA SER A 84 -0.32 -11.30 -22.62
C SER A 84 -1.79 -11.36 -23.09
N ASN A 85 -2.58 -12.32 -22.61
CA ASN A 85 -4.01 -12.40 -22.93
C ASN A 85 -4.82 -12.87 -21.72
N PRO A 86 -4.97 -12.02 -20.69
CA PRO A 86 -5.59 -12.42 -19.45
C PRO A 86 -7.12 -12.43 -19.55
N GLN A 87 -7.77 -13.48 -19.07
CA GLN A 87 -9.23 -13.54 -19.06
C GLN A 87 -9.83 -12.68 -17.92
N PRO A 88 -10.70 -11.68 -18.19
CA PRO A 88 -11.23 -10.76 -17.17
C PRO A 88 -11.96 -11.43 -16.00
N LYS A 89 -12.63 -12.56 -16.28
CA LYS A 89 -13.40 -13.33 -15.30
C LYS A 89 -12.55 -14.39 -14.58
N CYS A 90 -11.29 -14.58 -14.98
CA CYS A 90 -10.42 -15.59 -14.38
C CYS A 90 -9.70 -15.04 -13.14
N GLY A 91 -10.02 -15.61 -11.97
CA GLY A 91 -9.36 -15.24 -10.71
C GLY A 91 -7.85 -15.50 -10.69
N ALA A 92 -7.39 -16.52 -11.42
CA ALA A 92 -5.97 -16.79 -11.56
C ALA A 92 -5.26 -15.75 -12.44
N CYS A 93 -5.84 -15.32 -13.58
CA CYS A 93 -5.28 -14.22 -14.37
C CYS A 93 -5.18 -12.95 -13.53
N ARG A 94 -6.26 -12.61 -12.81
CA ARG A 94 -6.27 -11.46 -11.88
C ARG A 94 -5.14 -11.54 -10.86
N LEU A 95 -4.87 -12.73 -10.32
CA LEU A 95 -3.77 -12.93 -9.38
C LEU A 95 -2.40 -12.79 -10.06
N LYS A 96 -2.18 -13.44 -11.22
CA LYS A 96 -0.93 -13.34 -11.98
C LYS A 96 -0.57 -11.88 -12.28
N ILE A 97 -1.52 -11.10 -12.79
CA ILE A 97 -1.32 -9.67 -13.08
C ILE A 97 -0.98 -8.89 -11.80
N TYR A 98 -1.67 -9.18 -10.69
CA TYR A 98 -1.37 -8.54 -9.41
C TYR A 98 0.07 -8.81 -8.97
N VAL A 99 0.52 -10.07 -9.02
CA VAL A 99 1.89 -10.46 -8.62
C VAL A 99 2.92 -9.83 -9.55
N TYR A 100 2.66 -9.80 -10.86
CA TYR A 100 3.52 -9.14 -11.84
C TYR A 100 3.78 -7.67 -11.47
N TYR A 101 2.72 -6.88 -11.27
CA TYR A 101 2.87 -5.48 -10.90
C TYR A 101 3.41 -5.29 -9.47
N TRP A 102 3.10 -6.20 -8.53
CA TRP A 102 3.68 -6.18 -7.19
C TRP A 102 5.20 -6.30 -7.26
N ASN A 103 5.72 -7.29 -7.98
CA ASN A 103 7.16 -7.53 -8.11
C ASN A 103 7.87 -6.32 -8.74
N ARG A 104 7.25 -5.66 -9.73
CA ARG A 104 7.79 -4.42 -10.32
C ARG A 104 7.76 -3.22 -9.38
N LYS A 105 6.70 -3.09 -8.57
CA LYS A 105 6.58 -1.97 -7.61
C LYS A 105 7.40 -2.19 -6.34
N HIS A 106 7.64 -3.44 -5.97
CA HIS A 106 8.33 -3.84 -4.75
C HIS A 106 9.37 -4.94 -5.04
N PRO A 107 10.45 -4.64 -5.79
CA PRO A 107 11.42 -5.66 -6.21
C PRO A 107 12.15 -6.34 -5.05
N LYS A 108 12.20 -5.69 -3.89
CA LYS A 108 12.85 -6.20 -2.67
C LYS A 108 11.88 -6.98 -1.76
N ILE A 109 10.57 -6.97 -2.03
CA ILE A 109 9.56 -7.57 -1.15
C ILE A 109 8.82 -8.67 -1.91
N PRO A 110 9.08 -9.95 -1.59
CA PRO A 110 8.37 -11.04 -2.25
C PRO A 110 6.86 -10.91 -2.01
N CYS A 111 6.06 -11.25 -3.02
CA CYS A 111 4.60 -11.18 -2.89
C CYS A 111 4.06 -12.13 -1.81
N GLY A 112 4.83 -13.13 -1.35
CA GLY A 112 4.40 -14.09 -0.32
C GLY A 112 3.47 -15.19 -0.87
N LEU A 113 3.46 -15.36 -2.19
CA LEU A 113 2.80 -16.46 -2.89
C LEU A 113 3.89 -17.35 -3.53
N PRO A 114 3.63 -18.65 -3.72
CA PRO A 114 4.55 -19.52 -4.45
C PRO A 114 4.75 -18.92 -5.85
N SER A 115 5.94 -19.16 -6.43
CA SER A 115 6.26 -18.66 -7.77
C SER A 115 5.15 -19.07 -8.73
N LEU A 116 4.26 -18.12 -9.04
CA LEU A 116 3.33 -18.28 -10.14
C LEU A 116 4.23 -18.24 -11.37
N GLU A 117 4.08 -19.18 -12.28
CA GLU A 117 4.74 -19.12 -13.59
C GLU A 117 4.24 -17.85 -14.28
N LEU A 118 4.97 -16.76 -14.06
CA LEU A 118 4.75 -15.47 -14.69
C LEU A 118 5.66 -15.50 -15.90
N GLU A 119 5.06 -15.65 -17.07
CA GLU A 119 5.77 -15.39 -18.31
C GLU A 119 6.28 -13.93 -18.31
N GLU A 120 7.44 -13.68 -18.90
CA GLU A 120 8.10 -12.36 -18.90
C GLU A 120 7.33 -11.29 -19.71
N SER A 121 6.20 -11.66 -20.33
CA SER A 121 5.34 -10.77 -21.09
C SER A 121 4.56 -9.80 -20.20
N GLU A 122 4.50 -8.52 -20.58
CA GLU A 122 3.68 -7.53 -19.89
C GLU A 122 2.18 -7.89 -19.97
N PRO A 123 1.40 -7.64 -18.90
CA PRO A 123 -0.04 -7.80 -18.94
C PRO A 123 -0.67 -6.90 -19.99
N SER A 124 -1.21 -7.49 -21.06
CA SER A 124 -2.03 -6.76 -22.02
C SER A 124 -3.44 -6.59 -21.46
N GLU A 125 -4.10 -5.47 -21.76
CA GLU A 125 -5.54 -5.38 -21.55
C GLU A 125 -6.23 -6.44 -22.43
N PRO A 126 -7.19 -7.21 -21.90
CA PRO A 126 -8.01 -8.08 -22.71
C PRO A 126 -8.91 -7.22 -23.59
N TRP A 127 -8.44 -6.94 -24.79
CA TRP A 127 -9.18 -6.43 -25.94
C TRP A 127 -9.82 -5.06 -25.72
N SER A 128 -9.17 -4.02 -26.25
CA SER A 128 -9.85 -2.80 -26.69
C SER A 128 -10.58 -3.08 -28.01
N GLU A 129 -11.55 -3.98 -28.03
CA GLU A 129 -12.41 -4.16 -29.19
C GLU A 129 -13.87 -4.28 -28.74
N SER A 130 -14.51 -3.11 -28.69
CA SER A 130 -15.88 -2.82 -29.17
C SER A 130 -16.15 -1.33 -28.97
#